data_AF-A0A1G5FSY0-F1
#
_entry.id   AF-A0A1G5FSY0-F1
#
_cell.length_a   1.000
_cell.length_b   1.000
_cell.length_c   1.000
_cell.angle_alpha   90.00
_cell.angle_beta   90.00
_cell.angle_gamma   90.00
#
_symmetry.space_group_name_H-M   'P 1'
#
loop_
_entity.id
_entity.type
_entity.pdbx_description
1 polymer ?
#
loop_
_entity_poly.entity_id
_entity_poly.type
_entity_poly.pdbx_seq_one_letter_code
_entity_poly.pdbx_strand_id
1 'polypeptide(L)'
;MRIYDIYDEENGMSVGTLLYYDKEKAFLIELPEYLDEWSAPLLFTNLVKRNIFSISRQLSLTWVRERIIPSGRQNIGSILSTHKLKSYDEMKFLELSDGRCSQDSYCIRKIDELPIYVEERMKHNLVDCLPLDGHSILCFFADDSTKKVSLNKLKDIAGVDKILKNDVLFASCSLGTDGFYITFDDAYDIPAWALYQKGRSIPLKYQDFTSFARYNILDTTDSCNILECSRQNLSYIASKNQLEPIKKNANGNLYLKRDILKSKW
;
A
#
# COMPACT_ATOMS: atom_id res chain seq x y z
N MET A 1 5.12 -4.34 13.65
CA MET A 1 4.63 -5.50 12.90
C MET A 1 4.79 -6.73 13.79
N ARG A 2 3.80 -7.60 13.82
CA ARG A 2 3.86 -8.92 14.45
C ARG A 2 3.84 -9.97 13.34
N ILE A 3 4.58 -11.05 13.53
CA ILE A 3 4.76 -12.10 12.53
C ILE A 3 4.30 -13.42 13.14
N TYR A 4 3.49 -14.16 12.38
CA TYR A 4 3.05 -15.48 12.77
C TYR A 4 3.22 -16.45 11.60
N ASP A 5 3.74 -17.62 11.87
CA ASP A 5 3.66 -18.77 10.99
C ASP A 5 2.22 -19.31 10.99
N ILE A 6 1.66 -19.54 9.80
CA ILE A 6 0.41 -20.28 9.63
C ILE A 6 0.80 -21.74 9.49
N TYR A 7 0.47 -22.55 10.48
CA TYR A 7 0.92 -23.93 10.59
C TYR A 7 -0.26 -24.90 10.47
N ASP A 8 -0.09 -25.93 9.65
CA ASP A 8 -1.01 -27.06 9.56
C ASP A 8 -0.63 -28.11 10.61
N GLU A 9 -1.45 -28.25 11.65
CA GLU A 9 -1.21 -29.20 12.73
C GLU A 9 -1.39 -30.67 12.29
N GLU A 10 -2.20 -30.93 11.25
CA GLU A 10 -2.45 -32.28 10.74
C GLU A 10 -1.28 -32.77 9.88
N ASN A 11 -0.82 -31.93 8.95
CA ASN A 11 0.28 -32.27 8.04
C ASN A 11 1.67 -31.93 8.61
N GLY A 12 1.72 -31.19 9.72
CA GLY A 12 2.95 -30.85 10.40
C GLY A 12 3.84 -29.84 9.65
N MET A 13 3.26 -28.99 8.81
CA MET A 13 4.00 -28.08 7.91
C MET A 13 3.55 -26.62 8.00
N SER A 14 4.46 -25.69 7.72
CA SER A 14 4.12 -24.28 7.49
C SER A 14 3.38 -24.16 6.17
N VAL A 15 2.35 -23.31 6.12
CA VAL A 15 1.55 -23.03 4.92
C VAL A 15 1.44 -21.53 4.63
N GLY A 16 2.11 -20.67 5.40
CA GLY A 16 2.06 -19.23 5.18
C GLY A 16 2.63 -18.43 6.33
N THR A 17 2.77 -17.13 6.10
CA THR A 17 3.12 -16.14 7.12
C THR A 17 2.01 -15.11 7.20
N LEU A 18 1.47 -14.90 8.39
CA LEU A 18 0.56 -13.79 8.70
C LEU A 18 1.37 -12.63 9.28
N LEU A 19 1.32 -11.49 8.59
CA LEU A 19 1.87 -10.22 9.03
C LEU A 19 0.73 -9.34 9.57
N TYR A 20 0.89 -8.84 10.79
CA TYR A 20 -0.05 -7.90 11.39
C TYR A 20 0.63 -6.56 11.69
N TYR A 21 0.02 -5.48 11.19
CA TYR A 21 0.50 -4.12 11.40
C TYR A 21 -0.41 -3.40 12.40
N ASP A 22 0.07 -3.24 13.65
CA ASP A 22 -0.73 -2.72 14.76
C ASP A 22 -1.35 -1.33 14.52
N LYS A 23 -0.62 -0.44 13.83
CA LYS A 23 -1.06 0.94 13.61
C LYS A 23 -2.20 1.01 12.59
N GLU A 24 -2.05 0.29 11.49
CA GLU A 24 -3.02 0.21 10.40
C GLU A 24 -4.15 -0.80 10.70
N LYS A 25 -3.97 -1.66 11.72
CA LYS A 25 -4.81 -2.84 11.99
C LYS A 25 -5.01 -3.72 10.75
N ALA A 26 -3.96 -3.84 9.95
CA ALA A 26 -3.99 -4.54 8.68
C ALA A 26 -3.36 -5.93 8.81
N PHE A 27 -3.97 -6.89 8.12
CA PHE A 27 -3.48 -8.26 7.98
C PHE A 27 -3.01 -8.49 6.56
N LEU A 28 -1.84 -9.11 6.41
CA LEU A 28 -1.27 -9.50 5.14
C LEU A 28 -0.78 -10.93 5.25
N ILE A 29 -1.14 -11.77 4.28
CA ILE A 29 -0.70 -13.17 4.24
C ILE A 29 0.22 -13.38 3.05
N GLU A 30 1.33 -14.03 3.34
CA GLU A 30 2.35 -14.41 2.38
C GLU A 30 2.48 -15.92 2.36
N LEU A 31 2.20 -16.54 1.22
CA LEU A 31 2.24 -18.00 1.04
C LEU A 31 3.59 -18.46 0.47
N PRO A 32 4.12 -19.61 0.86
CA PRO A 32 5.30 -20.17 0.21
C PRO A 32 4.99 -20.69 -1.20
N GLU A 33 5.96 -20.61 -2.11
CA GLU A 33 5.80 -20.98 -3.53
C GLU A 33 5.67 -22.48 -3.78
N TYR A 34 6.05 -23.32 -2.81
CA TYR A 34 5.89 -24.78 -2.91
C TYR A 34 4.44 -25.23 -2.74
N LEU A 35 3.54 -24.34 -2.28
CA LEU A 35 2.13 -24.70 -2.15
C LEU A 35 1.50 -24.89 -3.52
N ASP A 36 0.63 -25.88 -3.57
CA ASP A 36 -0.23 -26.18 -4.70
C ASP A 36 -1.70 -26.07 -4.30
N GLU A 37 -2.59 -26.47 -5.21
CA GLU A 37 -4.03 -26.41 -4.97
C GLU A 37 -4.55 -27.34 -3.87
N TRP A 38 -3.74 -28.33 -3.45
CA TRP A 38 -4.10 -29.35 -2.47
C TRP A 38 -3.54 -29.05 -1.08
N SER A 39 -2.41 -28.36 -1.01
CA SER A 39 -1.70 -28.01 0.22
C SER A 39 -2.02 -26.60 0.73
N ALA A 40 -2.52 -25.72 -0.14
CA ALA A 40 -2.93 -24.37 0.26
C ALA A 40 -4.25 -24.36 1.03
N PRO A 41 -4.43 -23.43 1.99
CA PRO A 41 -5.74 -23.17 2.58
C PRO A 41 -6.80 -22.93 1.51
N LEU A 42 -7.98 -23.53 1.68
CA LEU A 42 -9.06 -23.55 0.67
C LEU A 42 -9.41 -22.14 0.12
N LEU A 43 -9.40 -21.13 0.99
CA LEU A 43 -9.65 -19.72 0.62
C LEU A 43 -8.67 -19.19 -0.44
N PHE A 44 -7.46 -19.73 -0.51
CA PHE A 44 -6.37 -19.27 -1.37
C PHE A 44 -6.07 -20.20 -2.56
N THR A 45 -6.73 -21.36 -2.67
CA THR A 45 -6.48 -22.35 -3.72
C THR A 45 -6.47 -21.75 -5.14
N ASN A 46 -7.41 -20.85 -5.46
CA ASN A 46 -7.47 -20.22 -6.79
C ASN A 46 -6.29 -19.26 -7.04
N LEU A 47 -5.81 -18.58 -6.00
CA LEU A 47 -4.66 -17.67 -6.09
C LEU A 47 -3.38 -18.46 -6.33
N VAL A 48 -3.17 -19.54 -5.59
CA VAL A 48 -2.03 -20.46 -5.77
C VAL A 48 -2.03 -21.07 -7.17
N LYS A 49 -3.20 -21.52 -7.68
CA LYS A 49 -3.36 -21.96 -9.09
C LYS A 49 -2.89 -20.94 -10.13
N ARG A 50 -2.95 -19.66 -9.80
CA ARG A 50 -2.54 -18.54 -10.66
C ARG A 50 -1.13 -18.03 -10.34
N ASN A 51 -0.37 -18.72 -9.50
CA ASN A 51 0.94 -18.32 -8.98
C ASN A 51 0.91 -16.96 -8.25
N ILE A 52 -0.17 -16.70 -7.49
CA ILE A 52 -0.31 -15.52 -6.65
C ILE A 52 -0.14 -15.94 -5.19
N PHE A 53 0.99 -15.54 -4.61
CA PHE A 53 1.38 -15.94 -3.24
C PHE A 53 1.32 -14.80 -2.22
N SER A 54 1.20 -13.56 -2.68
CA SER A 54 0.94 -12.39 -1.83
C SER A 54 -0.55 -12.08 -1.80
N ILE A 55 -1.18 -12.31 -0.66
CA ILE A 55 -2.64 -12.26 -0.51
C ILE A 55 -3.08 -10.82 -0.22
N SER A 56 -4.12 -10.36 -0.93
CA SER A 56 -4.69 -9.03 -0.69
C SER A 56 -5.11 -8.83 0.77
N ARG A 57 -5.07 -7.60 1.28
CA ARG A 57 -5.49 -7.30 2.66
C ARG A 57 -6.91 -7.77 2.97
N GLN A 58 -7.82 -7.70 2.00
CA GLN A 58 -9.23 -8.08 2.18
C GLN A 58 -9.38 -9.59 2.36
N LEU A 59 -8.71 -10.39 1.52
CA LEU A 59 -8.71 -11.84 1.67
C LEU A 59 -7.94 -12.30 2.90
N SER A 60 -6.85 -11.61 3.26
CA SER A 60 -6.10 -11.86 4.49
C SER A 60 -6.98 -11.63 5.72
N LEU A 61 -7.73 -10.52 5.76
CA LEU A 61 -8.71 -10.25 6.81
C LEU A 61 -9.87 -11.27 6.81
N THR A 62 -10.30 -11.74 5.63
CA THR A 62 -11.35 -12.76 5.50
C THR A 62 -10.90 -14.07 6.15
N TRP A 63 -9.68 -14.52 5.88
CA TRP A 63 -9.08 -15.70 6.50
C TRP A 63 -9.04 -15.59 8.03
N VAL A 64 -8.65 -14.42 8.56
CA VAL A 64 -8.67 -14.14 10.01
C VAL A 64 -10.10 -14.21 10.56
N ARG A 65 -11.07 -13.62 9.85
CA ARG A 65 -12.48 -13.56 10.26
C ARG A 65 -13.16 -14.93 10.31
N GLU A 66 -12.75 -15.88 9.47
CA GLU A 66 -13.25 -17.27 9.51
C GLU A 66 -12.87 -18.01 10.81
N ARG A 67 -11.84 -17.53 11.51
CA ARG A 67 -11.27 -18.18 12.71
C ARG A 67 -11.68 -17.55 14.03
N ILE A 68 -12.32 -16.38 13.98
CA ILE A 68 -12.70 -15.61 15.17
C ILE A 68 -14.21 -15.50 15.29
N ILE A 69 -14.67 -15.21 16.50
CA ILE A 69 -16.09 -15.02 16.79
C ILE A 69 -16.60 -13.79 16.03
N PRO A 70 -17.63 -13.87 15.18
CA PRO A 70 -18.10 -12.72 14.41
C PRO A 70 -18.57 -11.56 15.29
N SER A 71 -18.28 -10.32 14.87
CA SER A 71 -18.66 -9.11 15.59
C SER A 71 -20.17 -8.93 15.76
N GLY A 72 -20.99 -9.49 14.85
CA GLY A 72 -22.45 -9.41 14.88
C GLY A 72 -23.16 -10.42 15.80
N ARG A 73 -22.43 -11.24 16.57
CA ARG A 73 -23.04 -12.25 17.46
C ARG A 73 -23.86 -11.58 18.57
N GLN A 74 -25.08 -12.06 18.82
CA GLN A 74 -26.00 -11.50 19.84
C GLN A 74 -25.34 -11.27 21.21
N ASN A 75 -24.46 -12.19 21.64
CA ASN A 75 -23.81 -12.14 22.95
C ASN A 75 -22.37 -11.55 22.92
N ILE A 76 -22.00 -10.79 21.87
CA ILE A 76 -20.63 -10.30 21.71
C ILE A 76 -20.14 -9.44 22.89
N GLY A 77 -21.01 -8.61 23.48
CA GLY A 77 -20.67 -7.78 24.65
C GLY A 77 -20.28 -8.60 25.89
N SER A 78 -20.97 -9.71 26.13
CA SER A 78 -20.61 -10.64 27.22
C SER A 78 -19.27 -11.31 26.96
N ILE A 79 -19.01 -11.72 25.72
CA ILE A 79 -17.76 -12.38 25.33
C ILE A 79 -16.58 -11.41 25.52
N LEU A 80 -16.72 -10.16 25.05
CA LEU A 80 -15.73 -9.11 25.26
C LEU A 80 -15.42 -8.91 26.76
N SER A 81 -16.47 -8.87 27.60
CA SER A 81 -16.33 -8.72 29.05
C SER A 81 -15.57 -9.88 29.69
N THR A 82 -15.89 -11.12 29.32
CA THR A 82 -15.21 -12.33 29.79
C THR A 82 -13.71 -12.30 29.47
N HIS A 83 -13.34 -11.82 28.28
CA HIS A 83 -11.94 -11.70 27.85
C HIS A 83 -11.30 -10.35 28.17
N LYS A 84 -11.95 -9.49 28.97
CA LYS A 84 -11.46 -8.15 29.37
C LYS A 84 -11.12 -7.24 28.17
N LEU A 85 -11.84 -7.39 27.07
CA LEU A 85 -11.70 -6.57 25.87
C LEU A 85 -12.66 -5.37 25.92
N LYS A 86 -12.14 -4.17 25.69
CA LYS A 86 -12.95 -2.93 25.68
C LYS A 86 -13.81 -2.80 24.42
N SER A 87 -13.34 -3.35 23.32
CA SER A 87 -13.98 -3.30 22.01
C SER A 87 -13.59 -4.55 21.22
N TYR A 88 -14.37 -4.86 20.19
CA TYR A 88 -14.01 -5.89 19.23
C TYR A 88 -12.65 -5.57 18.58
N ASP A 89 -11.80 -6.58 18.47
CA ASP A 89 -10.45 -6.49 17.96
C ASP A 89 -10.08 -7.83 17.34
N GLU A 90 -10.01 -7.88 16.02
CA GLU A 90 -9.76 -9.12 15.26
C GLU A 90 -8.47 -9.82 15.70
N MET A 91 -7.37 -9.07 15.88
CA MET A 91 -6.08 -9.65 16.24
C MET A 91 -6.13 -10.27 17.63
N LYS A 92 -6.75 -9.59 18.60
CA LYS A 92 -6.86 -10.14 19.95
C LYS A 92 -7.69 -11.42 20.00
N PHE A 93 -8.80 -11.48 19.26
CA PHE A 93 -9.57 -12.72 19.17
C PHE A 93 -8.79 -13.83 18.49
N LEU A 94 -8.00 -13.51 17.46
CA LEU A 94 -7.16 -14.48 16.78
C LEU A 94 -6.08 -15.03 17.71
N GLU A 95 -5.44 -14.17 18.51
CA GLU A 95 -4.45 -14.58 19.53
C GLU A 95 -5.10 -15.43 20.64
N LEU A 96 -6.34 -15.14 21.05
CA LEU A 96 -7.04 -15.91 22.09
C LEU A 96 -7.35 -17.35 21.67
N SER A 97 -7.51 -17.61 20.38
CA SER A 97 -7.75 -18.96 19.83
C SER A 97 -6.52 -19.60 19.21
N ASP A 98 -5.35 -18.95 19.26
CA ASP A 98 -4.16 -19.30 18.47
C ASP A 98 -4.50 -19.52 16.98
N GLY A 99 -5.48 -18.79 16.46
CA GLY A 99 -5.98 -18.93 15.09
C GLY A 99 -6.69 -20.25 14.77
N ARG A 100 -6.94 -21.11 15.75
CA ARG A 100 -7.64 -22.38 15.57
C ARG A 100 -9.13 -22.17 15.35
N CYS A 101 -9.72 -23.02 14.51
CA CYS A 101 -11.16 -23.08 14.28
C CYS A 101 -11.62 -24.52 14.09
N SER A 102 -12.93 -24.76 14.01
CA SER A 102 -13.49 -26.11 13.82
C SER A 102 -13.58 -26.55 12.35
N GLN A 103 -13.06 -25.76 11.42
CA GLN A 103 -13.20 -26.00 9.97
C GLN A 103 -11.96 -26.60 9.34
N ASP A 104 -10.79 -26.38 9.92
CA ASP A 104 -9.49 -26.85 9.43
C ASP A 104 -8.50 -27.09 10.58
N SER A 105 -7.32 -27.60 10.23
CA SER A 105 -6.21 -27.92 11.14
C SER A 105 -5.20 -26.77 11.30
N TYR A 106 -5.51 -25.56 10.81
CA TYR A 106 -4.55 -24.47 10.82
C TYR A 106 -4.54 -23.73 12.17
N CYS A 107 -3.34 -23.37 12.62
CA CYS A 107 -3.11 -22.47 13.75
C CYS A 107 -2.10 -21.37 13.39
N ILE A 108 -1.99 -20.35 14.23
CA ILE A 108 -0.94 -19.34 14.13
C ILE A 108 0.10 -19.55 15.24
N ARG A 109 1.38 -19.47 14.89
CA ARG A 109 2.50 -19.55 15.84
C ARG A 109 3.34 -18.30 15.71
N LYS A 110 3.50 -17.55 16.80
CA LYS A 110 4.33 -16.34 16.76
C LYS A 110 5.77 -16.71 16.43
N ILE A 111 6.38 -15.98 15.51
CA ILE A 111 7.79 -16.11 15.13
C ILE A 111 8.48 -14.75 15.25
N ASP A 112 9.79 -14.77 15.47
CA ASP A 112 10.59 -13.55 15.69
C ASP A 112 11.25 -13.02 14.41
N GLU A 113 11.45 -13.90 13.42
CA GLU A 113 12.12 -13.58 12.15
C GLU A 113 11.19 -13.88 10.97
N LEU A 114 11.30 -13.07 9.91
CA LEU A 114 10.57 -13.31 8.67
C LEU A 114 11.17 -14.53 7.95
N PRO A 115 10.32 -15.43 7.41
CA PRO A 115 10.82 -16.47 6.52
C PRO A 115 11.45 -15.85 5.26
N ILE A 116 12.52 -16.47 4.77
CA ILE A 116 13.31 -15.99 3.61
C ILE A 116 12.42 -15.66 2.40
N TYR A 117 11.41 -16.49 2.11
CA TYR A 117 10.53 -16.27 0.96
C TYR A 117 9.68 -14.98 1.10
N VAL A 118 9.40 -14.55 2.33
CA VAL A 118 8.71 -13.29 2.61
C VAL A 118 9.68 -12.13 2.42
N GLU A 119 10.89 -12.23 2.96
CA GLU A 119 11.93 -11.20 2.81
C GLU A 119 12.26 -10.92 1.34
N GLU A 120 12.42 -11.98 0.53
CA GLU A 120 12.67 -11.86 -0.90
C GLU A 120 11.53 -11.14 -1.63
N ARG A 121 10.27 -11.43 -1.28
CA ARG A 121 9.13 -10.73 -1.89
C ARG A 121 8.98 -9.30 -1.41
N MET A 122 9.33 -9.01 -0.16
CA MET A 122 9.33 -7.64 0.38
C MET A 122 10.35 -6.73 -0.33
N LYS A 123 11.38 -7.27 -1.00
CA LYS A 123 12.24 -6.47 -1.90
C LYS A 123 11.45 -5.87 -3.08
N HIS A 124 10.33 -6.48 -3.47
CA HIS A 124 9.42 -5.95 -4.48
C HIS A 124 8.23 -5.19 -3.87
N ASN A 125 8.26 -4.84 -2.58
CA ASN A 125 7.29 -3.91 -2.00
C ASN A 125 7.55 -2.49 -2.48
N LEU A 126 6.47 -1.72 -2.55
CA LEU A 126 6.50 -0.32 -2.91
C LEU A 126 7.08 0.53 -1.77
N VAL A 127 8.03 1.39 -2.11
CA VAL A 127 8.54 2.44 -1.20
C VAL A 127 7.72 3.71 -1.36
N ASP A 128 7.31 4.02 -2.60
CA ASP A 128 6.47 5.17 -2.90
C ASP A 128 5.77 4.98 -4.26
N CYS A 129 4.74 5.79 -4.53
CA CYS A 129 4.06 5.82 -5.81
C CYS A 129 3.56 7.23 -6.18
N LEU A 130 3.50 7.52 -7.48
CA LEU A 130 3.05 8.79 -8.00
C LEU A 130 2.05 8.57 -9.15
N PRO A 131 0.79 9.02 -9.04
CA PRO A 131 -0.11 9.08 -10.19
C PRO A 131 0.41 10.08 -11.22
N LEU A 132 0.34 9.68 -12.49
CA LEU A 132 0.76 10.45 -13.67
C LEU A 132 -0.43 10.59 -14.63
N ASP A 133 -0.31 11.55 -15.54
CA ASP A 133 -1.25 11.71 -16.65
C ASP A 133 -1.44 10.41 -17.45
N GLY A 134 -2.63 10.27 -18.03
CA GLY A 134 -2.99 9.09 -18.83
C GLY A 134 -3.21 7.82 -18.02
N HIS A 135 -3.61 7.96 -16.74
CA HIS A 135 -3.86 6.84 -15.83
C HIS A 135 -2.65 5.91 -15.69
N SER A 136 -1.48 6.52 -15.56
CA SER A 136 -0.22 5.82 -15.31
C SER A 136 0.25 6.08 -13.90
N ILE A 137 0.98 5.13 -13.32
CA ILE A 137 1.56 5.25 -11.99
C ILE A 137 3.04 5.00 -12.11
N LEU A 138 3.82 5.88 -11.52
CA LEU A 138 5.23 5.65 -11.29
C LEU A 138 5.37 4.98 -9.92
N CYS A 139 5.93 3.78 -9.89
CA CYS A 139 6.11 2.97 -8.69
C CYS A 139 7.60 2.86 -8.39
N PHE A 140 7.97 3.09 -7.13
CA PHE A 140 9.32 2.91 -6.61
C PHE A 140 9.32 1.71 -5.67
N PHE A 141 10.29 0.81 -5.80
CA PHE A 141 10.34 -0.45 -5.07
C PHE A 141 11.55 -0.53 -4.14
N ALA A 142 11.48 -1.43 -3.15
CA ALA A 142 12.52 -1.61 -2.15
C ALA A 142 13.85 -2.13 -2.72
N ASP A 143 13.80 -2.80 -3.88
CA ASP A 143 14.97 -3.21 -4.68
C ASP A 143 15.61 -2.05 -5.48
N ASP A 144 15.21 -0.79 -5.21
CA ASP A 144 15.66 0.43 -5.88
C ASP A 144 15.27 0.50 -7.37
N SER A 145 14.38 -0.40 -7.82
CA SER A 145 13.81 -0.32 -9.16
C SER A 145 12.67 0.68 -9.23
N THR A 146 12.54 1.33 -10.38
CA THR A 146 11.42 2.21 -10.71
C THR A 146 10.68 1.66 -11.91
N LYS A 147 9.35 1.58 -11.83
CA LYS A 147 8.52 1.13 -12.95
C LYS A 147 7.38 2.09 -13.22
N LYS A 148 7.14 2.37 -14.49
CA LYS A 148 5.93 3.06 -14.97
C LYS A 148 4.89 2.03 -15.39
N VAL A 149 3.72 2.09 -14.79
CA VAL A 149 2.61 1.16 -15.04
C VAL A 149 1.42 1.93 -15.60
N SER A 150 0.79 1.45 -16.68
CA SER A 150 -0.51 1.99 -17.11
C SER A 150 -1.61 1.13 -16.53
N LEU A 151 -2.60 1.75 -15.88
CA LEU A 151 -3.73 1.03 -15.30
C LEU A 151 -4.54 0.26 -16.36
N ASN A 152 -4.46 0.65 -17.63
CA ASN A 152 -5.06 -0.10 -18.72
C ASN A 152 -4.51 -1.55 -18.86
N LYS A 153 -3.30 -1.82 -18.39
CA LYS A 153 -2.70 -3.17 -18.38
C LYS A 153 -3.13 -4.04 -17.19
N LEU A 154 -3.91 -3.47 -16.27
CA LEU A 154 -4.31 -4.07 -15.01
C LEU A 154 -5.82 -4.27 -14.91
N LYS A 155 -6.54 -4.26 -16.04
CA LYS A 155 -8.01 -4.41 -16.08
C LYS A 155 -8.53 -5.75 -15.55
N ASP A 156 -7.65 -6.74 -15.43
CA ASP A 156 -7.91 -8.03 -14.81
C ASP A 156 -7.98 -7.97 -13.27
N ILE A 157 -7.54 -6.86 -12.66
CA ILE A 157 -7.65 -6.62 -11.22
C ILE A 157 -8.96 -5.91 -10.93
N ALA A 158 -9.70 -6.43 -9.95
CA ALA A 158 -11.00 -5.91 -9.56
C ALA A 158 -10.90 -4.43 -9.14
N GLY A 159 -11.80 -3.59 -9.67
CA GLY A 159 -11.89 -2.16 -9.33
C GLY A 159 -11.06 -1.23 -10.22
N VAL A 160 -10.11 -1.74 -11.00
CA VAL A 160 -9.29 -0.91 -11.92
C VAL A 160 -10.16 -0.21 -12.98
N ASP A 161 -11.23 -0.84 -13.43
CA ASP A 161 -12.21 -0.26 -14.35
C ASP A 161 -12.93 0.96 -13.77
N LYS A 162 -13.16 0.98 -12.46
CA LYS A 162 -13.78 2.12 -11.75
C LYS A 162 -12.79 3.26 -11.58
N ILE A 163 -11.53 2.95 -11.25
CA ILE A 163 -10.45 3.94 -11.15
C ILE A 163 -10.24 4.64 -12.50
N LEU A 164 -10.21 3.89 -13.61
CA LEU A 164 -10.02 4.43 -14.97
C LEU A 164 -11.14 5.38 -15.45
N LYS A 165 -12.29 5.41 -14.78
CA LYS A 165 -13.44 6.24 -15.16
C LYS A 165 -13.57 7.48 -14.28
N ASN A 166 -12.74 7.62 -13.24
CA ASN A 166 -12.89 8.66 -12.24
C ASN A 166 -11.53 9.24 -11.87
N ASP A 167 -11.21 10.40 -12.44
CA ASP A 167 -9.94 11.09 -12.20
C ASP A 167 -9.75 11.51 -10.73
N VAL A 168 -10.82 11.83 -10.01
CA VAL A 168 -10.75 12.15 -8.57
C VAL A 168 -10.35 10.91 -7.77
N LEU A 169 -10.96 9.77 -8.09
CA LEU A 169 -10.59 8.49 -7.49
C LEU A 169 -9.14 8.13 -7.85
N PHE A 170 -8.73 8.29 -9.11
CA PHE A 170 -7.34 8.07 -9.53
C PHE A 170 -6.35 8.97 -8.77
N ALA A 171 -6.69 10.23 -8.56
CA ALA A 171 -5.87 11.18 -7.80
C ALA A 171 -5.75 10.84 -6.31
N SER A 172 -6.65 10.02 -5.75
CA SER A 172 -6.59 9.53 -4.36
C SER A 172 -5.55 8.43 -4.13
N CYS A 173 -4.78 8.05 -5.17
CA CYS A 173 -3.73 7.04 -5.10
C CYS A 173 -2.80 7.27 -3.91
N SER A 174 -2.64 6.24 -3.08
CA SER A 174 -1.77 6.27 -1.92
C SER A 174 -1.10 4.92 -1.70
N LEU A 175 0.00 4.95 -0.94
CA LEU A 175 0.72 3.74 -0.57
C LEU A 175 -0.07 2.94 0.47
N GLY A 176 -0.24 1.65 0.22
CA GLY A 176 -0.83 0.71 1.17
C GLY A 176 0.14 0.30 2.28
N THR A 177 -0.35 -0.53 3.20
CA THR A 177 0.42 -1.05 4.34
C THR A 177 1.77 -1.62 3.88
N ASP A 178 2.86 -1.00 4.35
CA ASP A 178 4.25 -1.42 4.14
C ASP A 178 4.61 -1.71 2.66
N GLY A 179 3.91 -1.07 1.73
CA GLY A 179 4.17 -1.19 0.32
C GLY A 179 3.64 -2.44 -0.37
N PHE A 180 2.80 -3.25 0.27
CA PHE A 180 2.24 -4.48 -0.35
C PHE A 180 1.25 -4.19 -1.49
N TYR A 181 0.68 -2.99 -1.53
CA TYR A 181 -0.27 -2.55 -2.54
C TYR A 181 -0.27 -1.02 -2.61
N ILE A 182 -0.85 -0.47 -3.68
CA ILE A 182 -1.38 0.89 -3.68
C ILE A 182 -2.89 0.82 -3.46
N THR A 183 -3.47 1.87 -2.89
CA THR A 183 -4.92 1.96 -2.67
C THR A 183 -5.48 3.28 -3.18
N PHE A 184 -6.73 3.23 -3.63
CA PHE A 184 -7.52 4.38 -4.06
C PHE A 184 -8.76 4.48 -3.17
N ASP A 185 -8.87 5.60 -2.47
CA ASP A 185 -9.93 5.90 -1.49
C ASP A 185 -10.14 4.79 -0.44
N ASP A 186 -9.05 4.09 -0.09
CA ASP A 186 -9.05 2.94 0.82
C ASP A 186 -10.02 1.80 0.43
N ALA A 187 -10.46 1.77 -0.84
CA ALA A 187 -11.52 0.87 -1.31
C ALA A 187 -11.06 -0.05 -2.45
N TYR A 188 -10.12 0.41 -3.27
CA TYR A 188 -9.62 -0.34 -4.42
C TYR A 188 -8.11 -0.50 -4.32
N ASP A 189 -7.67 -1.75 -4.18
CA ASP A 189 -6.25 -2.06 -4.03
C ASP A 189 -5.68 -2.67 -5.31
N ILE A 190 -4.45 -2.27 -5.65
CA ILE A 190 -3.66 -2.90 -6.68
C ILE A 190 -2.39 -3.44 -6.02
N PRO A 191 -2.16 -4.77 -6.03
CA PRO A 191 -1.04 -5.37 -5.33
C PRO A 191 0.31 -5.03 -5.98
N ALA A 192 1.35 -4.92 -5.16
CA ALA A 192 2.69 -4.57 -5.57
C ALA A 192 3.27 -5.54 -6.61
N TRP A 193 3.03 -6.85 -6.44
CA TRP A 193 3.49 -7.87 -7.41
C TRP A 193 2.99 -7.61 -8.83
N ALA A 194 1.74 -7.15 -8.98
CA ALA A 194 1.16 -6.89 -10.30
C ALA A 194 1.76 -5.63 -10.94
N LEU A 195 2.00 -4.60 -10.13
CA LEU A 195 2.69 -3.38 -10.55
C LEU A 195 4.14 -3.68 -10.96
N TYR A 196 4.82 -4.53 -10.18
CA TYR A 196 6.20 -4.94 -10.43
C TYR A 196 6.33 -5.74 -11.73
N GLN A 197 5.44 -6.71 -11.95
CA GLN A 197 5.48 -7.60 -13.11
C GLN A 197 5.05 -6.91 -14.41
N LYS A 198 3.97 -6.11 -14.37
CA LYS A 198 3.40 -5.47 -15.58
C LYS A 198 3.96 -4.08 -15.88
N GLY A 199 4.75 -3.53 -14.96
CA GLY A 199 5.39 -2.23 -15.09
C GLY A 199 6.59 -2.25 -16.04
N ARG A 200 6.77 -1.15 -16.78
CA ARG A 200 7.97 -0.92 -17.59
C ARG A 200 9.04 -0.28 -16.72
N SER A 201 10.21 -0.90 -16.63
CA SER A 201 11.35 -0.34 -15.91
C SER A 201 11.79 1.00 -16.50
N ILE A 202 12.08 1.95 -15.63
CA ILE A 202 12.58 3.29 -15.95
C ILE A 202 13.97 3.42 -15.33
N PRO A 203 14.98 3.90 -16.09
CA PRO A 203 16.35 4.05 -15.59
C PRO A 203 16.49 5.34 -14.74
N LEU A 204 15.62 5.48 -13.74
CA LEU A 204 15.63 6.55 -12.75
C LEU A 204 15.35 5.92 -11.38
N LYS A 205 15.85 6.52 -10.33
CA LYS A 205 15.67 6.09 -8.94
C LYS A 205 14.82 7.10 -8.19
N TYR A 206 14.24 6.68 -7.07
CA TYR A 206 13.49 7.56 -6.19
C TYR A 206 14.29 8.80 -5.75
N GLN A 207 15.60 8.64 -5.54
CA GLN A 207 16.52 9.73 -5.20
C GLN A 207 16.65 10.80 -6.28
N ASP A 208 16.48 10.45 -7.57
CA ASP A 208 16.53 11.42 -8.67
C ASP A 208 15.35 12.40 -8.58
N PHE A 209 14.17 11.90 -8.23
CA PHE A 209 12.97 12.71 -8.03
C PHE A 209 13.06 13.56 -6.77
N THR A 210 13.60 12.98 -5.69
CA THR A 210 13.89 13.74 -4.46
C THR A 210 14.88 14.88 -4.73
N SER A 211 15.91 14.61 -5.54
CA SER A 211 16.89 15.62 -5.95
C SER A 211 16.26 16.69 -6.83
N PHE A 212 15.43 16.30 -7.79
CA PHE A 212 14.67 17.25 -8.60
C PHE A 212 13.82 18.17 -7.73
N ALA A 213 13.06 17.60 -6.78
CA ALA A 213 12.22 18.35 -5.87
C ALA A 213 13.05 19.35 -5.04
N ARG A 214 14.17 18.89 -4.46
CA ARG A 214 15.06 19.71 -3.63
C ARG A 214 15.65 20.91 -4.36
N TYR A 215 16.04 20.75 -5.62
CA TYR A 215 16.79 21.78 -6.35
C TYR A 215 15.94 22.63 -7.31
N ASN A 216 14.76 22.16 -7.71
CA ASN A 216 13.92 22.82 -8.71
C ASN A 216 12.55 23.27 -8.21
N ILE A 217 12.15 22.90 -6.99
CA ILE A 217 10.95 23.44 -6.37
C ILE A 217 11.35 24.50 -5.36
N LEU A 218 10.81 25.70 -5.53
CA LEU A 218 11.06 26.85 -4.66
C LEU A 218 9.80 27.17 -3.86
N ASP A 219 9.98 27.54 -2.61
CA ASP A 219 8.90 28.13 -1.83
C ASP A 219 8.73 29.63 -2.17
N THR A 220 7.75 30.26 -1.53
CA THR A 220 7.46 31.69 -1.73
C THR A 220 8.62 32.59 -1.29
N THR A 221 9.37 32.21 -0.26
CA THR A 221 10.52 32.98 0.26
C THR A 221 11.71 32.89 -0.69
N ASP A 222 12.07 31.68 -1.12
CA ASP A 222 13.13 31.44 -2.10
C ASP A 222 12.84 32.18 -3.42
N SER A 223 11.58 32.15 -3.84
CA SER A 223 11.11 32.86 -5.04
C SER A 223 11.27 34.38 -4.92
N CYS A 224 10.90 34.96 -3.77
CA CYS A 224 11.07 36.40 -3.52
C CYS A 224 12.54 36.82 -3.52
N ASN A 225 13.41 35.99 -2.92
CA ASN A 225 14.85 36.24 -2.88
C ASN A 225 15.47 36.26 -4.28
N ILE A 226 15.07 35.35 -5.15
CA ILE A 226 15.60 35.27 -6.53
C ILE A 226 15.13 36.44 -7.41
N LEU A 227 13.88 36.87 -7.21
CA LEU A 227 13.27 37.98 -7.95
C LEU A 227 13.55 39.35 -7.33
N GLU A 228 14.23 39.39 -6.18
CA GLU A 228 14.50 40.60 -5.41
C GLU A 228 13.22 41.43 -5.17
N CYS A 229 12.12 40.72 -4.87
CA CYS A 229 10.79 41.33 -4.74
C CYS A 229 10.09 40.96 -3.43
N SER A 230 9.06 41.73 -3.08
CA SER A 230 8.22 41.42 -1.92
C SER A 230 7.23 40.30 -2.24
N ARG A 231 6.70 39.63 -1.20
CA ARG A 231 5.62 38.64 -1.34
C ARG A 231 4.37 39.21 -2.03
N GLN A 232 4.07 40.49 -1.81
CA GLN A 232 2.96 41.19 -2.46
C GLN A 232 3.19 41.30 -3.98
N ASN A 233 4.41 41.66 -4.39
CA ASN A 233 4.79 41.72 -5.80
C ASN A 233 4.77 40.35 -6.45
N LEU A 234 5.28 39.32 -5.77
CA LEU A 234 5.20 37.94 -6.27
C LEU A 234 3.75 37.49 -6.47
N SER A 235 2.87 37.80 -5.51
CA SER A 235 1.44 37.51 -5.62
C SER A 235 0.79 38.26 -6.78
N TYR A 236 1.17 39.51 -7.01
CA TYR A 236 0.72 40.30 -8.15
C TYR A 236 1.17 39.68 -9.49
N ILE A 237 2.44 39.29 -9.61
CA ILE A 237 2.98 38.60 -10.81
C ILE A 237 2.23 37.29 -11.07
N ALA A 238 2.00 36.49 -10.01
CA ALA A 238 1.24 35.25 -10.12
C ALA A 238 -0.21 35.48 -10.56
N SER A 239 -0.86 36.56 -10.05
CA SER A 239 -2.24 36.91 -10.42
C SER A 239 -2.41 37.36 -11.87
N LYS A 240 -1.33 37.83 -12.51
CA LYS A 240 -1.29 38.23 -13.92
C LYS A 240 -1.05 37.05 -14.88
N ASN A 241 -1.11 35.80 -14.40
CA ASN A 241 -0.80 34.57 -15.14
C ASN A 241 0.62 34.50 -15.72
N GLN A 242 1.56 35.29 -15.19
CA GLN A 242 2.97 35.22 -15.62
C GLN A 242 3.75 34.15 -14.85
N LEU A 243 3.21 33.68 -13.72
CA LEU A 243 3.84 32.69 -12.87
C LEU A 243 2.77 31.83 -12.17
N GLU A 244 2.64 30.57 -12.60
CA GLU A 244 1.68 29.63 -12.01
C GLU A 244 2.34 28.76 -10.93
N PRO A 245 1.81 28.73 -9.69
CA PRO A 245 2.33 27.84 -8.66
C PRO A 245 1.96 26.38 -8.95
N ILE A 246 2.91 25.47 -8.80
CA ILE A 246 2.66 24.02 -8.91
C ILE A 246 1.89 23.46 -7.72
N LYS A 247 1.92 24.14 -6.57
CA LYS A 247 1.10 23.82 -5.40
C LYS A 247 0.77 25.08 -4.62
N LYS A 248 -0.52 25.27 -4.34
CA LYS A 248 -1.01 26.37 -3.50
C LYS A 248 -1.21 25.88 -2.07
N ASN A 249 -0.66 26.59 -1.09
CA ASN A 249 -0.91 26.30 0.34
C ASN A 249 -1.20 27.59 1.11
N ALA A 250 -1.88 27.47 2.26
CA ALA A 250 -2.19 28.61 3.13
C ALA A 250 -0.93 29.37 3.62
N ASN A 251 0.18 28.63 3.84
CA ASN A 251 1.43 29.18 4.37
C ASN A 251 2.43 29.62 3.28
N GLY A 252 2.07 29.47 2.01
CA GLY A 252 2.96 29.77 0.89
C GLY A 252 2.83 28.77 -0.26
N ASN A 253 2.98 29.28 -1.47
CA ASN A 253 2.92 28.49 -2.69
C ASN A 253 4.30 27.90 -3.03
N LEU A 254 4.30 26.82 -3.79
CA LEU A 254 5.48 26.22 -4.42
C LEU A 254 5.50 26.52 -5.91
N TYR A 255 6.68 26.83 -6.43
CA TYR A 255 6.91 27.21 -7.82
C TYR A 255 8.04 26.38 -8.43
N LEU A 256 8.01 26.23 -9.76
CA LEU A 256 9.16 25.71 -10.48
C LEU A 256 10.24 26.79 -10.60
N LYS A 257 11.47 26.46 -10.21
CA LYS A 257 12.64 27.34 -10.31
C LYS A 257 12.81 27.92 -11.71
N ARG A 258 12.57 27.12 -12.75
CA ARG A 258 12.66 27.56 -14.15
C ARG A 258 11.72 28.74 -14.44
N ASP A 259 10.50 28.68 -13.93
CA ASP A 259 9.46 29.67 -14.27
C ASP A 259 9.72 30.97 -13.49
N ILE A 260 10.22 30.88 -12.25
CA ILE A 260 10.75 32.04 -11.51
C ILE A 260 11.89 32.70 -12.29
N LEU A 261 12.88 31.93 -12.74
CA LEU A 261 14.02 32.49 -13.46
C LEU A 261 13.62 33.15 -14.77
N LYS A 262 12.61 32.62 -15.47
CA LYS A 262 12.06 33.26 -16.68
C LYS A 262 11.43 34.61 -16.37
N SER A 263 10.73 34.75 -15.25
CA SER A 263 10.10 36.03 -14.85
C SER A 263 11.08 37.14 -14.46
N LYS A 264 12.38 36.85 -14.37
CA LYS A 264 13.43 37.85 -14.19
C LYS A 264 13.72 38.65 -15.48
N TRP A 265 13.34 38.11 -16.64
CA TRP A 265 13.60 38.65 -17.98
C TRP A 265 12.30 39.00 -18.69
#